data_AF-A0A288GSW0-F1
#
_entry.id   AF-A0A288GSW0-F1
#
_cell.length_a   1.000
_cell.length_b   1.000
_cell.length_c   1.000
_cell.angle_alpha   90.00
_cell.angle_beta   90.00
_cell.angle_gamma   90.00
#
_symmetry.space_group_name_H-M   'P 1'
#
loop_
_entity.id
_entity.type
_entity.pdbx_description
1 polymer ?
#
loop_
_entity_poly.entity_id
_entity_poly.type
_entity_poly.pdbx_seq_one_letter_code
_entity_poly.pdbx_strand_id
1 'polypeptide(L)'
;MSLKFIKAGVAISSTIAKETILSKIINTINMFSIDIANKNFDDLQRKYIDTILKLDDSKTIMLETKGEDISVKNMNSLEFVLDQTIYLEYSSILEDDNSALFINYAHIDDCPVGTIIGFMGSEVQLKLVDRSNELYKLVCVMPGSIHLGQKIFFHNYNPKVSFLSERDKKNVIWGIQSGVNVLSAGSMKSPGDVEDIRIFLNSNNGQGMKLYARLSQKMVKEGVYPIVDAVDGVVVHHDDWSDLDGEHEFILSVKNIGKPVIIVLNSMDLAEDIAMINQLQRYVKLGVDIITISEGFLSESEAPLENIQKVFSELALIESQEQYLPNIRSIQYKKDDILDENNYLIDLLPKIITDTEAKIVLCYTTHGRTAAKISALGMSVPLLIFTRDDFSYRYNNLLWGVKGYKIGQTSTYEMFKQIGKEMIRIYFKGNISLDDKVVIVNILEDVKESVIDGLINGIELYKFKNI
;
A
#
# COMPACT_ATOMS: atom_id res chain seq x y z
N MET A 1 2.34 -25.29 12.37
CA MET A 1 2.77 -23.92 12.07
C MET A 1 1.60 -23.10 12.53
N SER A 2 1.78 -22.24 13.52
CA SER A 2 0.71 -21.33 13.94
C SER A 2 0.25 -20.53 12.72
N LEU A 3 -1.04 -20.22 12.65
CA LEU A 3 -1.57 -19.35 11.62
C LEU A 3 -0.83 -18.01 11.70
N LYS A 4 -0.17 -17.60 10.61
CA LYS A 4 0.31 -16.23 10.47
C LYS A 4 -0.70 -15.46 9.66
N PHE A 5 -1.41 -14.54 10.30
CA PHE A 5 -2.47 -13.81 9.64
C PHE A 5 -1.92 -12.54 8.97
N ILE A 6 -1.25 -11.70 9.75
CA ILE A 6 -0.50 -10.53 9.31
C ILE A 6 0.61 -10.93 8.37
N LYS A 7 0.85 -10.08 7.38
CA LYS A 7 1.89 -10.25 6.39
C LYS A 7 3.10 -9.41 6.73
N ALA A 8 4.25 -9.89 6.29
CA ALA A 8 5.51 -9.22 6.50
C ALA A 8 5.99 -8.55 5.21
N GLY A 9 6.37 -7.29 5.30
CA GLY A 9 6.98 -6.54 4.21
C GLY A 9 8.39 -6.06 4.54
N VAL A 10 9.25 -5.94 3.52
CA VAL A 10 10.58 -5.33 3.66
C VAL A 10 10.90 -4.51 2.42
N ALA A 11 11.39 -3.28 2.60
CA ALA A 11 11.99 -2.52 1.51
C ALA A 11 13.31 -3.16 1.08
N ILE A 12 13.50 -3.34 -0.22
CA ILE A 12 14.74 -3.92 -0.74
C ILE A 12 15.83 -2.86 -0.85
N SER A 13 17.03 -3.23 -0.41
CA SER A 13 18.24 -2.44 -0.52
C SER A 13 19.39 -3.31 -1.02
N SER A 14 20.54 -2.70 -1.31
CA SER A 14 21.75 -3.45 -1.69
C SER A 14 22.22 -4.44 -0.62
N THR A 15 21.91 -4.17 0.65
CA THR A 15 22.17 -5.09 1.75
C THR A 15 21.20 -6.25 1.71
N ILE A 16 19.89 -5.98 1.67
CA ILE A 16 18.85 -7.03 1.70
C ILE A 16 18.91 -7.93 0.47
N ALA A 17 19.19 -7.37 -0.71
CA ALA A 17 19.17 -8.10 -1.98
C ALA A 17 20.30 -9.12 -2.14
N LYS A 18 21.24 -9.21 -1.19
CA LYS A 18 22.23 -10.30 -1.18
C LYS A 18 21.50 -11.63 -1.04
N GLU A 19 21.78 -12.57 -1.95
CA GLU A 19 21.13 -13.89 -1.99
C GLU A 19 21.25 -14.65 -0.65
N THR A 20 22.36 -14.47 0.08
CA THR A 20 22.58 -15.04 1.42
C THR A 20 21.66 -14.48 2.50
N ILE A 21 21.14 -13.26 2.32
CA ILE A 21 20.16 -12.63 3.22
C ILE A 21 18.75 -12.96 2.73
N LEU A 22 18.46 -12.77 1.44
CA LEU A 22 17.16 -13.08 0.85
C LEU A 22 16.73 -14.52 1.15
N SER A 23 17.61 -15.50 0.94
CA SER A 23 17.31 -16.92 1.22
C SER A 23 16.90 -17.20 2.67
N LYS A 24 17.36 -16.39 3.63
CA LYS A 24 17.00 -16.53 5.06
C LYS A 24 15.63 -15.92 5.39
N ILE A 25 15.21 -14.89 4.66
CA ILE A 25 13.98 -14.14 4.97
C ILE A 25 12.83 -14.46 4.00
N ILE A 26 13.10 -15.08 2.84
CA ILE A 26 12.12 -15.29 1.77
C ILE A 26 10.86 -16.01 2.25
N ASN A 27 10.96 -16.98 3.16
CA ASN A 27 9.80 -17.70 3.68
C ASN A 27 8.97 -16.90 4.69
N THR A 28 9.54 -15.86 5.28
CA THR A 28 8.87 -14.97 6.24
C THR A 28 8.21 -13.79 5.52
N ILE A 29 8.88 -13.22 4.52
CA ILE A 29 8.44 -12.01 3.82
C ILE A 29 7.41 -12.34 2.73
N ASN A 30 6.36 -11.54 2.66
CA ASN A 30 5.29 -11.62 1.69
C ASN A 30 5.42 -10.57 0.59
N MET A 31 5.87 -9.37 0.96
CA MET A 31 6.02 -8.22 0.07
C MET A 31 7.43 -7.64 0.15
N PHE A 32 8.00 -7.33 -1.01
CA PHE A 32 9.18 -6.48 -1.11
C PHE A 32 8.79 -5.16 -1.74
N SER A 33 9.12 -4.04 -1.10
CA SER A 33 8.93 -2.71 -1.70
C SER A 33 10.24 -2.17 -2.26
N ILE A 34 10.15 -1.37 -3.33
CA ILE A 34 11.29 -0.75 -3.98
C ILE A 34 11.03 0.76 -4.00
N ASP A 35 11.82 1.49 -3.22
CA ASP A 35 11.82 2.94 -3.25
C ASP A 35 12.69 3.45 -4.41
N ILE A 36 12.01 4.07 -5.36
CA ILE A 36 12.60 4.70 -6.54
C ILE A 36 12.30 6.20 -6.58
N ALA A 37 11.73 6.75 -5.51
CA ALA A 37 11.34 8.15 -5.39
C ALA A 37 12.49 9.11 -5.72
N ASN A 38 13.74 8.67 -5.55
CA ASN A 38 14.94 9.46 -5.79
C ASN A 38 15.94 8.80 -6.78
N LYS A 39 15.61 7.66 -7.40
CA LYS A 39 16.53 6.88 -8.25
C LYS A 39 15.88 6.57 -9.61
N ASN A 40 16.68 6.53 -10.68
CA ASN A 40 16.24 5.93 -11.94
C ASN A 40 16.49 4.42 -11.87
N PHE A 41 15.69 3.65 -12.61
CA PHE A 41 15.97 2.22 -12.75
C PHE A 41 17.29 1.96 -13.47
N ASP A 42 18.03 1.00 -12.94
CA ASP A 42 19.23 0.42 -13.51
C ASP A 42 19.19 -1.12 -13.44
N ASP A 43 20.22 -1.78 -13.95
CA ASP A 43 20.34 -3.23 -13.98
C ASP A 43 20.39 -3.86 -12.57
N LEU A 44 20.71 -3.09 -11.54
CA LEU A 44 20.82 -3.56 -10.17
C LEU A 44 19.45 -3.83 -9.56
N GLN A 45 18.49 -2.93 -9.68
CA GLN A 45 17.14 -3.20 -9.16
C GLN A 45 16.44 -4.30 -9.95
N ARG A 46 16.71 -4.44 -11.25
CA ARG A 46 16.24 -5.60 -12.03
C ARG A 46 16.72 -6.90 -11.42
N LYS A 47 18.02 -6.98 -11.15
CA LYS A 47 18.64 -8.16 -10.53
C LYS A 47 18.00 -8.48 -9.18
N TYR A 48 17.60 -7.48 -8.40
CA TYR A 48 16.94 -7.69 -7.11
C TYR A 48 15.58 -8.37 -7.29
N ILE A 49 14.75 -7.85 -8.20
CA ILE A 49 13.44 -8.44 -8.51
C ILE A 49 13.61 -9.87 -9.05
N ASP A 50 14.49 -10.06 -10.03
CA ASP A 50 14.76 -11.37 -10.62
C ASP A 50 15.22 -12.38 -9.56
N THR A 51 16.04 -11.95 -8.59
CA THR A 51 16.51 -12.83 -7.50
C THR A 51 15.35 -13.21 -6.57
N ILE A 52 14.48 -12.26 -6.19
CA ILE A 52 13.31 -12.55 -5.37
C ILE A 52 12.39 -13.55 -6.08
N LEU A 53 12.02 -13.26 -7.34
CA LEU A 53 11.08 -14.08 -8.09
C LEU A 53 11.66 -15.45 -8.46
N LYS A 54 12.99 -15.57 -8.58
CA LYS A 54 13.66 -16.86 -8.74
C LYS A 54 13.59 -17.71 -7.46
N LEU A 55 13.67 -17.09 -6.28
CA LEU A 55 13.58 -17.79 -5.00
C LEU A 55 12.13 -18.17 -4.68
N ASP A 56 11.19 -17.27 -4.93
CA ASP A 56 9.74 -17.48 -4.74
C ASP A 56 8.96 -16.50 -5.64
N ASP A 57 8.33 -17.02 -6.69
CA ASP A 57 7.59 -16.23 -7.68
C ASP A 57 6.21 -15.75 -7.18
N SER A 58 5.82 -16.18 -5.98
CA SER A 58 4.58 -15.75 -5.33
C SER A 58 4.71 -14.37 -4.71
N LYS A 59 5.92 -13.89 -4.42
CA LYS A 59 6.13 -12.64 -3.67
C LYS A 59 5.52 -11.42 -4.35
N THR A 60 4.99 -10.53 -3.52
CA THR A 60 4.53 -9.22 -3.99
C THR A 60 5.71 -8.28 -4.16
N ILE A 61 5.77 -7.55 -5.28
CA ILE A 61 6.79 -6.55 -5.56
C ILE A 61 6.08 -5.22 -5.72
N MET A 62 6.21 -4.37 -4.69
CA MET A 62 5.63 -3.04 -4.67
C MET A 62 6.63 -2.01 -5.18
N LEU A 63 6.19 -1.15 -6.09
CA LEU A 63 6.93 0.01 -6.55
C LEU A 63 6.38 1.27 -5.89
N GLU A 64 7.28 2.07 -5.35
CA GLU A 64 6.92 3.29 -4.63
C GLU A 64 7.24 4.53 -5.47
N THR A 65 6.22 5.33 -5.78
CA THR A 65 6.39 6.59 -6.53
C THR A 65 6.22 7.80 -5.64
N LYS A 66 6.97 8.84 -5.97
CA LYS A 66 6.94 10.11 -5.25
C LYS A 66 5.83 11.00 -5.78
N GLY A 67 5.70 11.08 -7.10
CA GLY A 67 4.97 12.14 -7.78
C GLY A 67 5.84 13.38 -7.97
N GLU A 68 5.22 14.46 -8.42
CA GLU A 68 5.90 15.72 -8.68
C GLU A 68 5.85 16.64 -7.45
N ASP A 69 7.02 16.91 -6.88
CA ASP A 69 7.19 17.92 -5.83
C ASP A 69 7.64 19.24 -6.46
N ILE A 70 7.22 20.36 -5.86
CA ILE A 70 7.73 21.68 -6.19
C ILE A 70 9.01 21.91 -5.36
N SER A 71 10.11 22.32 -6.00
CA SER A 71 11.42 22.49 -5.37
C SER A 71 12.22 23.65 -5.96
N VAL A 72 13.15 24.15 -5.15
CA VAL A 72 14.10 25.23 -5.50
C VAL A 72 15.12 24.75 -6.54
N LYS A 73 15.37 25.59 -7.55
CA LYS A 73 16.28 25.33 -8.68
C LYS A 73 17.54 26.19 -8.70
N ASN A 74 17.65 27.18 -7.82
CA ASN A 74 18.89 27.94 -7.62
C ASN A 74 20.02 27.00 -7.16
N MET A 75 21.16 27.05 -7.85
CA MET A 75 22.35 26.25 -7.51
C MET A 75 22.99 26.71 -6.19
N ASN A 76 22.98 28.02 -5.96
CA ASN A 76 23.50 28.63 -4.74
C ASN A 76 22.38 28.84 -3.72
N SER A 77 22.76 28.84 -2.45
CA SER A 77 21.82 29.16 -1.37
C SER A 77 21.34 30.61 -1.51
N LEU A 78 20.06 30.84 -1.23
CA LEU A 78 19.48 32.17 -1.14
C LEU A 78 19.29 32.53 0.34
N GLU A 79 19.78 33.70 0.72
CA GLU A 79 19.56 34.28 2.04
C GLU A 79 18.51 35.39 1.95
N PHE A 80 17.54 35.34 2.87
CA PHE A 80 16.46 36.30 2.96
C PHE A 80 16.51 37.07 4.27
N VAL A 81 16.41 38.39 4.17
CA VAL A 81 16.11 39.27 5.31
C VAL A 81 14.63 39.69 5.28
N LEU A 82 14.09 40.07 6.43
CA LEU A 82 12.70 40.52 6.55
C LEU A 82 12.41 41.67 5.55
N ASP A 83 11.23 41.64 4.93
CA ASP A 83 10.75 42.58 3.91
C ASP A 83 11.54 42.57 2.58
N GLN A 84 12.54 41.70 2.42
CA GLN A 84 13.24 41.54 1.14
C GLN A 84 12.28 41.06 0.05
N THR A 85 12.39 41.68 -1.13
CA THR A 85 11.64 41.29 -2.32
C THR A 85 12.46 40.34 -3.18
N ILE A 86 11.81 39.34 -3.76
CA ILE A 86 12.35 38.51 -4.84
C ILE A 86 11.24 38.17 -5.84
N TYR A 87 11.60 37.88 -7.09
CA TYR A 87 10.65 37.35 -8.08
C TYR A 87 10.73 35.83 -8.11
N LEU A 88 9.59 35.18 -8.35
CA LEU A 88 9.49 33.74 -8.54
C LEU A 88 9.35 33.42 -10.02
N GLU A 89 10.20 32.50 -10.50
CA GLU A 89 10.27 32.10 -11.90
C GLU A 89 10.31 30.58 -12.05
N TYR A 90 9.77 30.09 -13.16
CA TYR A 90 9.87 28.69 -13.53
C TYR A 90 11.21 28.39 -14.20
N SER A 91 11.87 27.30 -13.80
CA SER A 91 12.96 26.70 -14.57
C SER A 91 12.88 25.18 -14.59
N SER A 92 13.09 24.61 -15.78
CA SER A 92 13.25 23.17 -15.97
C SER A 92 14.66 22.67 -15.63
N ILE A 93 15.63 23.57 -15.51
CA ILE A 93 17.05 23.26 -15.26
C ILE A 93 17.50 23.86 -13.92
N LEU A 94 18.76 23.63 -13.56
CA LEU A 94 19.37 24.33 -12.43
C LEU A 94 19.88 25.69 -12.90
N GLU A 95 19.65 26.71 -12.09
CA GLU A 95 20.03 28.09 -12.42
C GLU A 95 21.16 28.55 -11.51
N ASP A 96 22.27 28.99 -12.12
CA ASP A 96 23.36 29.69 -11.43
C ASP A 96 23.09 31.20 -11.40
N ASP A 97 21.86 31.57 -11.05
CA ASP A 97 21.40 32.93 -10.87
C ASP A 97 20.62 33.03 -9.56
N ASN A 98 20.87 34.11 -8.81
CA ASN A 98 20.23 34.41 -7.53
C ASN A 98 19.37 35.69 -7.59
N SER A 99 19.16 36.26 -8.78
CA SER A 99 18.31 37.43 -8.98
C SER A 99 16.82 37.14 -8.77
N ALA A 100 16.43 35.88 -8.99
CA ALA A 100 15.09 35.35 -8.78
C ALA A 100 15.14 34.03 -8.00
N LEU A 101 14.00 33.65 -7.43
CA LEU A 101 13.75 32.32 -6.91
C LEU A 101 13.24 31.43 -8.05
N PHE A 102 14.05 30.47 -8.49
CA PHE A 102 13.68 29.54 -9.53
C PHE A 102 13.05 28.28 -8.93
N ILE A 103 11.92 27.84 -9.50
CA ILE A 103 11.21 26.63 -9.08
C ILE A 103 10.84 25.75 -10.28
N ASN A 104 10.63 24.46 -10.06
CA ASN A 104 10.22 23.52 -11.12
C ASN A 104 8.71 23.47 -11.40
N TYR A 105 7.97 24.53 -11.08
CA TYR A 105 6.52 24.58 -11.27
C TYR A 105 6.08 25.80 -12.10
N ALA A 106 5.59 25.53 -13.31
CA ALA A 106 5.22 26.59 -14.26
C ALA A 106 3.84 27.21 -13.97
N HIS A 107 2.92 26.47 -13.34
CA HIS A 107 1.51 26.85 -13.26
C HIS A 107 1.18 27.68 -12.01
N ILE A 108 2.04 28.64 -11.65
CA ILE A 108 1.85 29.46 -10.46
C ILE A 108 0.78 30.56 -10.67
N ASP A 109 0.29 30.72 -11.90
CA ASP A 109 -0.64 31.77 -12.31
C ASP A 109 -1.95 31.77 -11.51
N ASP A 110 -2.43 30.58 -11.09
CA ASP A 110 -3.65 30.43 -10.29
C ASP A 110 -3.43 30.52 -8.78
N CYS A 111 -2.19 30.77 -8.33
CA CYS A 111 -1.85 31.01 -6.93
C CYS A 111 -2.41 32.37 -6.45
N PRO A 112 -3.26 32.40 -5.39
CA PRO A 112 -3.82 33.65 -4.90
C PRO A 112 -2.79 34.59 -4.29
N VAL A 113 -2.91 35.89 -4.57
CA VAL A 113 -2.15 36.93 -3.84
C VAL A 113 -2.47 36.81 -2.34
N GLY A 114 -1.42 36.89 -1.52
CA GLY A 114 -1.47 36.68 -0.08
C GLY A 114 -1.04 35.29 0.36
N THR A 115 -0.91 34.32 -0.57
CA THR A 115 -0.41 32.96 -0.27
C THR A 115 0.98 33.01 0.34
N ILE A 116 1.17 32.26 1.43
CA ILE A 116 2.47 32.06 2.07
C ILE A 116 3.13 30.80 1.48
N ILE A 117 4.34 30.96 0.97
CA ILE A 117 5.20 29.94 0.42
C ILE A 117 6.25 29.60 1.47
N GLY A 118 6.29 28.34 1.91
CA GLY A 118 7.26 27.83 2.86
C GLY A 118 8.20 26.80 2.23
N PHE A 119 9.32 26.53 2.90
CA PHE A 119 10.37 25.64 2.42
C PHE A 119 10.66 24.56 3.46
N MET A 120 10.56 23.29 3.09
CA MET A 120 10.72 22.17 4.03
C MET A 120 12.11 22.20 4.68
N GLY A 121 12.16 22.17 6.01
CA GLY A 121 13.41 22.23 6.77
C GLY A 121 14.00 23.65 6.93
N SER A 122 13.26 24.71 6.58
CA SER A 122 13.64 26.10 6.85
C SER A 122 12.48 26.86 7.49
N GLU A 123 12.82 27.89 8.27
CA GLU A 123 11.83 28.83 8.82
C GLU A 123 11.41 29.90 7.80
N VAL A 124 12.09 29.97 6.64
CA VAL A 124 11.81 30.97 5.61
C VAL A 124 10.37 30.88 5.14
N GLN A 125 9.72 32.04 5.10
CA GLN A 125 8.39 32.20 4.53
C GLN A 125 8.39 33.40 3.60
N LEU A 126 7.88 33.19 2.38
CA LEU A 126 7.71 34.23 1.37
C LEU A 126 6.23 34.40 1.08
N LYS A 127 5.75 35.64 1.06
CA LYS A 127 4.36 35.96 0.74
C LYS A 127 4.25 36.46 -0.69
N LEU A 128 3.37 35.87 -1.48
CA LEU A 128 3.02 36.39 -2.81
C LEU A 128 2.25 37.70 -2.65
N VAL A 129 2.83 38.82 -3.10
CA VAL A 129 2.22 40.16 -2.95
C VAL A 129 1.72 40.76 -4.26
N ASP A 130 2.24 40.31 -5.41
CA ASP A 130 1.77 40.73 -6.73
C ASP A 130 2.00 39.62 -7.78
N ARG A 131 1.16 39.60 -8.82
CA ARG A 131 1.21 38.65 -9.95
C ARG A 131 0.98 39.31 -11.31
N SER A 132 1.43 40.55 -11.48
CA SER A 132 1.19 41.34 -12.68
C SER A 132 2.15 40.98 -13.82
N ASN A 133 1.66 40.91 -15.07
CA ASN A 133 2.47 40.65 -16.27
C ASN A 133 3.35 39.38 -16.21
N GLU A 134 2.83 38.27 -15.69
CA GLU A 134 3.57 37.00 -15.51
C GLU A 134 4.78 37.12 -14.55
N LEU A 135 4.87 38.21 -13.78
CA LEU A 135 5.88 38.40 -12.74
C LEU A 135 5.26 38.14 -11.36
N TYR A 136 5.84 37.21 -10.63
CA TYR A 136 5.37 36.79 -9.31
C TYR A 136 6.24 37.40 -8.22
N LYS A 137 5.80 38.53 -7.67
CA LYS A 137 6.55 39.25 -6.65
C LYS A 137 6.31 38.65 -5.28
N LEU A 138 7.38 38.21 -4.64
CA LEU A 138 7.37 37.69 -3.28
C LEU A 138 8.02 38.69 -2.31
N VAL A 139 7.54 38.70 -1.07
CA VAL A 139 8.16 39.44 0.05
C VAL A 139 8.46 38.47 1.19
N CYS A 140 9.67 38.51 1.72
CA CYS A 140 10.06 37.72 2.88
C CYS A 140 9.32 38.18 4.14
N VAL A 141 8.57 37.27 4.75
CA VAL A 141 7.85 37.50 6.01
C VAL A 141 8.50 36.75 7.19
N MET A 142 9.32 35.74 6.91
CA MET A 142 10.21 35.09 7.88
C MET A 142 11.60 34.92 7.23
N PRO A 143 12.67 35.51 7.80
CA PRO A 143 14.02 35.47 7.25
C PRO A 143 14.72 34.13 7.47
N GLY A 144 15.83 33.90 6.77
CA GLY A 144 16.63 32.68 6.86
C GLY A 144 17.26 32.30 5.52
N SER A 145 17.73 31.06 5.40
CA SER A 145 18.30 30.53 4.17
C SER A 145 17.43 29.43 3.55
N ILE A 146 17.49 29.34 2.23
CA ILE A 146 16.98 28.20 1.46
C ILE A 146 18.08 27.65 0.56
N HIS A 147 18.00 26.36 0.26
CA HIS A 147 19.02 25.63 -0.46
C HIS A 147 18.47 24.92 -1.70
N LEU A 148 19.37 24.53 -2.61
CA LEU A 148 19.04 23.77 -3.81
C LEU A 148 18.20 22.52 -3.49
N GLY A 149 17.15 22.28 -4.27
CA GLY A 149 16.31 21.08 -4.17
C GLY A 149 15.39 21.05 -2.96
N GLN A 150 15.41 22.09 -2.13
CA GLN A 150 14.50 22.21 -0.99
C GLN A 150 13.05 22.27 -1.47
N LYS A 151 12.20 21.43 -0.88
CA LYS A 151 10.80 21.31 -1.28
C LYS A 151 9.99 22.51 -0.82
N ILE A 152 9.03 22.92 -1.64
CA ILE A 152 8.20 24.09 -1.45
C ILE A 152 6.77 23.64 -1.14
N PHE A 153 6.15 24.27 -0.15
CA PHE A 153 4.74 24.09 0.15
C PHE A 153 4.02 25.43 0.23
N PHE A 154 2.72 25.40 -0.04
CA PHE A 154 1.88 26.59 -0.11
C PHE A 154 0.80 26.52 0.96
N HIS A 155 0.60 27.62 1.68
CA HIS A 155 -0.44 27.72 2.68
C HIS A 155 -1.77 28.07 2.01
N ASN A 156 -2.81 27.26 2.25
CA ASN A 156 -4.16 27.46 1.70
C ASN A 156 -4.25 27.50 0.15
N TYR A 157 -3.23 27.00 -0.54
CA TYR A 157 -3.23 26.81 -1.99
C TYR A 157 -2.65 25.42 -2.30
N ASN A 158 -3.30 24.69 -3.20
CA ASN A 158 -2.90 23.35 -3.60
C ASN A 158 -2.49 23.37 -5.08
N PRO A 159 -1.18 23.37 -5.38
CA PRO A 159 -0.69 23.34 -6.74
C PRO A 159 -1.19 22.11 -7.50
N LYS A 160 -1.55 22.30 -8.77
CA LYS A 160 -1.86 21.23 -9.73
C LYS A 160 -0.57 20.61 -10.25
N VAL A 161 0.07 19.79 -9.43
CA VAL A 161 1.24 18.98 -9.79
C VAL A 161 0.79 17.62 -10.30
N SER A 162 1.56 17.02 -11.20
CA SER A 162 1.25 15.68 -11.72
C SER A 162 1.40 14.63 -10.61
N PHE A 163 0.40 13.75 -10.50
CA PHE A 163 0.41 12.62 -9.56
C PHE A 163 1.51 11.59 -9.89
N LEU A 164 2.04 11.59 -11.11
CA LEU A 164 3.27 10.89 -11.53
C LEU A 164 4.16 11.87 -12.29
N SER A 165 5.41 12.06 -11.85
CA SER A 165 6.42 12.79 -12.63
C SER A 165 6.79 12.01 -13.90
N GLU A 166 7.42 12.65 -14.88
CA GLU A 166 7.93 11.95 -16.08
C GLU A 166 8.92 10.83 -15.73
N ARG A 167 9.66 11.00 -14.64
CA ARG A 167 10.51 9.94 -14.08
C ARG A 167 9.69 8.80 -13.49
N ASP A 168 8.64 9.11 -12.72
CA ASP A 168 7.76 8.08 -12.17
C ASP A 168 7.10 7.28 -13.29
N LYS A 169 6.60 7.92 -14.36
CA LYS A 169 6.02 7.24 -15.51
C LYS A 169 6.98 6.24 -16.16
N LYS A 170 8.23 6.67 -16.44
CA LYS A 170 9.29 5.79 -16.96
C LYS A 170 9.54 4.61 -16.03
N ASN A 171 9.62 4.89 -14.74
CA ASN A 171 9.89 3.87 -13.75
C ASN A 171 8.72 2.86 -13.61
N VAL A 172 7.48 3.32 -13.68
CA VAL A 172 6.29 2.46 -13.65
C VAL A 172 6.25 1.55 -14.88
N ILE A 173 6.53 2.08 -16.08
CA ILE A 173 6.59 1.27 -17.32
C ILE A 173 7.66 0.19 -17.20
N TRP A 174 8.85 0.54 -16.70
CA TRP A 174 9.90 -0.43 -16.41
C TRP A 174 9.44 -1.46 -15.38
N GLY A 175 8.74 -1.03 -14.32
CA GLY A 175 8.27 -1.90 -13.25
C GLY A 175 7.33 -2.97 -13.77
N ILE A 176 6.37 -2.58 -14.63
CA ILE A 176 5.46 -3.51 -15.30
C ILE A 176 6.24 -4.59 -16.05
N GLN A 177 7.28 -4.21 -16.79
CA GLN A 177 8.11 -5.15 -17.55
C GLN A 177 8.98 -6.07 -16.67
N SER A 178 9.33 -5.61 -15.47
CA SER A 178 10.15 -6.35 -14.50
C SER A 178 9.32 -7.21 -13.53
N GLY A 179 7.98 -7.20 -13.63
CA GLY A 179 7.12 -8.03 -12.78
C GLY A 179 6.69 -7.38 -11.46
N VAL A 180 6.78 -6.05 -11.35
CA VAL A 180 6.07 -5.28 -10.32
C VAL A 180 4.57 -5.52 -10.45
N ASN A 181 3.90 -5.70 -9.32
CA ASN A 181 2.47 -6.00 -9.26
C ASN A 181 1.66 -5.00 -8.44
N VAL A 182 2.31 -4.14 -7.67
CA VAL A 182 1.65 -3.09 -6.90
C VAL A 182 2.38 -1.78 -7.07
N LEU A 183 1.64 -0.71 -7.32
CA LEU A 183 2.11 0.67 -7.31
C LEU A 183 1.58 1.37 -6.07
N SER A 184 2.48 1.87 -5.23
CA SER A 184 2.19 2.81 -4.15
C SER A 184 2.45 4.23 -4.66
N ALA A 185 1.42 5.06 -4.69
CA ALA A 185 1.51 6.44 -5.16
C ALA A 185 1.22 7.43 -4.01
N GLY A 186 2.14 8.38 -3.78
CA GLY A 186 2.07 9.34 -2.67
C GLY A 186 1.54 10.73 -2.98
N SER A 187 1.29 11.07 -4.25
CA SER A 187 0.89 12.42 -4.66
C SER A 187 -0.55 12.53 -5.17
N MET A 188 -1.40 11.53 -4.91
CA MET A 188 -2.82 11.60 -5.29
C MET A 188 -3.56 12.57 -4.38
N LYS A 189 -4.37 13.45 -4.96
CA LYS A 189 -5.16 14.47 -4.27
C LYS A 189 -6.66 14.31 -4.50
N SER A 190 -7.04 13.53 -5.50
CA SER A 190 -8.44 13.33 -5.90
C SER A 190 -8.70 11.94 -6.48
N PRO A 191 -9.96 11.49 -6.54
CA PRO A 191 -10.34 10.29 -7.28
C PRO A 191 -9.99 10.37 -8.79
N GLY A 192 -9.95 11.58 -9.35
CA GLY A 192 -9.53 11.78 -10.75
C GLY A 192 -8.09 11.35 -10.98
N ASP A 193 -7.19 11.65 -10.04
CA ASP A 193 -5.79 11.20 -10.12
C ASP A 193 -5.68 9.67 -10.11
N VAL A 194 -6.55 8.99 -9.36
CA VAL A 194 -6.62 7.52 -9.33
C VAL A 194 -7.01 6.98 -10.70
N GLU A 195 -8.04 7.57 -11.32
CA GLU A 195 -8.50 7.17 -12.67
C GLU A 195 -7.42 7.43 -13.72
N ASP A 196 -6.75 8.58 -13.67
CA ASP A 196 -5.69 8.90 -14.62
C ASP A 196 -4.49 7.94 -14.49
N ILE A 197 -4.12 7.53 -13.26
CA ILE A 197 -3.13 6.47 -13.05
C ILE A 197 -3.63 5.17 -13.67
N ARG A 198 -4.90 4.77 -13.46
CA ARG A 198 -5.45 3.54 -14.05
C ARG A 198 -5.39 3.56 -15.57
N ILE A 199 -5.78 4.67 -16.19
CA ILE A 199 -5.70 4.85 -17.65
C ILE A 199 -4.25 4.70 -18.12
N PHE A 200 -3.31 5.33 -17.41
CA PHE A 200 -1.88 5.21 -17.69
C PHE A 200 -1.39 3.76 -17.58
N LEU A 201 -1.73 3.05 -16.51
CA LEU A 201 -1.36 1.65 -16.32
C LEU A 201 -1.97 0.76 -17.42
N ASN A 202 -3.25 0.94 -17.72
CA ASN A 202 -3.96 0.18 -18.74
C ASN A 202 -3.36 0.38 -20.13
N SER A 203 -2.92 1.60 -20.44
CA SER A 203 -2.28 1.94 -21.72
C SER A 203 -0.87 1.36 -21.86
N ASN A 204 -0.28 0.87 -20.76
CA ASN A 204 1.10 0.36 -20.71
C ASN A 204 1.18 -1.10 -20.24
N ASN A 205 0.12 -1.90 -20.46
CA ASN A 205 0.06 -3.33 -20.09
C ASN A 205 0.11 -3.62 -18.57
N GLY A 206 -0.32 -2.66 -17.75
CA GLY A 206 -0.39 -2.77 -16.29
C GLY A 206 -1.81 -2.98 -15.75
N GLN A 207 -2.75 -3.51 -16.53
CA GLN A 207 -4.18 -3.58 -16.16
C GLN A 207 -4.45 -4.34 -14.85
N GLY A 208 -3.66 -5.38 -14.57
CA GLY A 208 -3.79 -6.17 -13.34
C GLY A 208 -3.08 -5.56 -12.13
N MET A 209 -2.25 -4.54 -12.34
CA MET A 209 -1.44 -3.97 -11.27
C MET A 209 -2.31 -3.25 -10.24
N LYS A 210 -2.05 -3.51 -8.96
CA LYS A 210 -2.81 -2.89 -7.88
C LYS A 210 -2.28 -1.51 -7.56
N LEU A 211 -3.18 -0.58 -7.26
CA LEU A 211 -2.85 0.80 -6.93
C LEU A 211 -3.16 1.05 -5.46
N TYR A 212 -2.15 1.44 -4.71
CA TYR A 212 -2.26 1.80 -3.31
C TYR A 212 -2.01 3.29 -3.13
N ALA A 213 -2.87 3.94 -2.35
CA ALA A 213 -2.64 5.32 -1.94
C ALA A 213 -1.72 5.36 -0.73
N ARG A 214 -0.59 6.07 -0.84
CA ARG A 214 0.20 6.42 0.35
C ARG A 214 -0.37 7.70 0.95
N LEU A 215 -0.84 7.60 2.18
CA LEU A 215 -1.60 8.65 2.83
C LEU A 215 -0.76 9.33 3.90
N SER A 216 -0.82 10.65 3.93
CA SER A 216 -0.23 11.47 5.00
C SER A 216 -1.28 11.96 5.98
N GLN A 217 -0.85 12.34 7.19
CA GLN A 217 -1.72 12.94 8.21
C GLN A 217 -2.55 14.12 7.68
N LYS A 218 -1.94 14.98 6.86
CA LYS A 218 -2.61 16.14 6.27
C LYS A 218 -3.79 15.70 5.40
N MET A 219 -3.56 14.72 4.53
CA MET A 219 -4.62 14.22 3.64
C MET A 219 -5.81 13.71 4.44
N VAL A 220 -5.57 12.94 5.52
CA VAL A 220 -6.65 12.39 6.37
C VAL A 220 -7.52 13.49 6.95
N LYS A 221 -6.88 14.54 7.49
CA LYS A 221 -7.57 15.72 8.04
C LYS A 221 -8.37 16.48 6.98
N GLU A 222 -7.92 16.46 5.72
CA GLU A 222 -8.58 17.12 4.58
C GLU A 222 -9.68 16.26 3.92
N GLY A 223 -9.74 14.96 4.21
CA GLY A 223 -10.78 14.03 3.72
C GLY A 223 -10.35 13.12 2.57
N VAL A 224 -9.65 12.02 2.89
CA VAL A 224 -9.14 11.04 1.91
C VAL A 224 -10.15 10.02 1.39
N TYR A 225 -11.32 9.88 2.03
CA TYR A 225 -12.24 8.78 1.76
C TYR A 225 -12.58 8.57 0.28
N PRO A 226 -12.81 9.62 -0.55
CA PRO A 226 -13.02 9.43 -1.98
C PRO A 226 -11.83 8.77 -2.71
N ILE A 227 -10.60 9.06 -2.29
CA ILE A 227 -9.38 8.41 -2.83
C ILE A 227 -9.33 6.96 -2.36
N VAL A 228 -9.56 6.71 -1.06
CA VAL A 228 -9.55 5.37 -0.47
C VAL A 228 -10.57 4.44 -1.17
N ASP A 229 -11.76 4.94 -1.47
CA ASP A 229 -12.80 4.19 -2.19
C ASP A 229 -12.31 3.74 -3.59
N ALA A 230 -11.55 4.59 -4.28
CA ALA A 230 -11.09 4.39 -5.65
C ALA A 230 -9.82 3.52 -5.81
N VAL A 231 -8.98 3.41 -4.77
CA VAL A 231 -7.73 2.61 -4.80
C VAL A 231 -7.93 1.17 -4.33
N ASP A 232 -6.98 0.27 -4.57
CA ASP A 232 -7.07 -1.12 -4.11
C ASP A 232 -6.69 -1.30 -2.63
N GLY A 233 -5.95 -0.36 -2.05
CA GLY A 233 -5.52 -0.39 -0.66
C GLY A 233 -4.78 0.89 -0.27
N VAL A 234 -4.32 0.97 0.97
CA VAL A 234 -3.61 2.15 1.48
C VAL A 234 -2.28 1.78 2.13
N VAL A 235 -1.32 2.69 2.05
CA VAL A 235 -0.03 2.64 2.73
C VAL A 235 0.04 3.83 3.68
N VAL A 236 0.43 3.59 4.93
CA VAL A 236 0.59 4.61 5.96
C VAL A 236 1.95 4.40 6.62
N HIS A 237 2.73 5.47 6.78
CA HIS A 237 3.95 5.42 7.57
C HIS A 237 3.58 5.68 9.04
N HIS A 238 4.06 4.83 9.94
CA HIS A 238 3.77 4.94 11.36
C HIS A 238 4.16 6.32 11.91
N ASP A 239 5.37 6.79 11.59
CA ASP A 239 5.89 8.05 12.13
C ASP A 239 5.15 9.29 11.60
N ASP A 240 4.48 9.18 10.45
CA ASP A 240 3.65 10.27 9.92
C ASP A 240 2.32 10.37 10.69
N TRP A 241 1.93 9.34 11.46
CA TRP A 241 0.58 9.15 12.01
C TRP A 241 0.53 8.83 13.50
N SER A 242 1.66 8.55 14.15
CA SER A 242 1.72 8.18 15.58
C SER A 242 1.08 9.22 16.51
N ASP A 243 1.04 10.49 16.08
CA ASP A 243 0.44 11.62 16.79
C ASP A 243 -1.00 11.95 16.35
N LEU A 244 -1.65 11.09 15.54
CA LEU A 244 -3.05 11.29 15.13
C LEU A 244 -4.05 10.79 16.17
N ASP A 245 -4.78 11.72 16.77
CA ASP A 245 -6.12 11.43 17.28
C ASP A 245 -6.97 10.85 16.13
N GLY A 246 -7.32 9.57 16.20
CA GLY A 246 -8.17 8.91 15.19
C GLY A 246 -7.47 7.91 14.27
N GLU A 247 -6.19 7.58 14.45
CA GLU A 247 -5.49 6.56 13.64
C GLU A 247 -6.27 5.23 13.62
N HIS A 248 -6.71 4.78 14.79
CA HIS A 248 -7.46 3.53 14.92
C HIS A 248 -8.79 3.57 14.15
N GLU A 249 -9.56 4.63 14.32
CA GLU A 249 -10.84 4.86 13.66
C GLU A 249 -10.68 4.91 12.14
N PHE A 250 -9.59 5.52 11.67
CA PHE A 250 -9.26 5.55 10.25
C PHE A 250 -8.93 4.15 9.72
N ILE A 251 -8.06 3.38 10.38
CA ILE A 251 -7.74 2.02 9.94
C ILE A 251 -9.02 1.18 9.89
N LEU A 252 -9.88 1.28 10.92
CA LEU A 252 -11.16 0.57 10.93
C LEU A 252 -12.07 1.00 9.78
N SER A 253 -12.17 2.29 9.46
CA SER A 253 -13.03 2.75 8.37
C SER A 253 -12.56 2.24 7.01
N VAL A 254 -11.25 2.19 6.76
CA VAL A 254 -10.66 1.58 5.56
C VAL A 254 -10.93 0.07 5.50
N LYS A 255 -10.75 -0.64 6.62
CA LYS A 255 -11.04 -2.07 6.70
C LYS A 255 -12.54 -2.36 6.51
N ASN A 256 -13.43 -1.52 7.03
CA ASN A 256 -14.88 -1.70 6.92
C ASN A 256 -15.41 -1.56 5.49
N ILE A 257 -14.67 -0.92 4.58
CA ILE A 257 -15.00 -0.90 3.14
C ILE A 257 -14.24 -1.98 2.34
N GLY A 258 -13.56 -2.88 3.03
CA GLY A 258 -12.92 -4.06 2.43
C GLY A 258 -11.56 -3.81 1.78
N LYS A 259 -10.87 -2.73 2.15
CA LYS A 259 -9.55 -2.38 1.59
C LYS A 259 -8.42 -2.79 2.54
N PRO A 260 -7.33 -3.39 2.05
CA PRO A 260 -6.15 -3.69 2.85
C PRO A 260 -5.37 -2.44 3.25
N VAL A 261 -4.73 -2.52 4.42
CA VAL A 261 -3.90 -1.47 5.03
C VAL A 261 -2.49 -1.99 5.24
N ILE A 262 -1.50 -1.22 4.80
CA ILE A 262 -0.08 -1.48 5.01
C ILE A 262 0.49 -0.39 5.92
N ILE A 263 1.14 -0.80 7.00
CA ILE A 263 1.87 0.11 7.90
C ILE A 263 3.37 -0.03 7.64
N VAL A 264 4.04 1.09 7.38
CA VAL A 264 5.48 1.19 7.21
C VAL A 264 6.13 1.67 8.51
N LEU A 265 7.11 0.92 9.01
CA LEU A 265 7.93 1.29 10.15
C LEU A 265 9.26 1.88 9.64
N ASN A 266 9.59 3.13 10.00
CA ASN A 266 10.87 3.74 9.61
C ASN A 266 11.96 3.66 10.68
N SER A 267 11.60 3.38 11.94
CA SER A 267 12.55 3.09 13.00
C SER A 267 11.89 2.21 14.05
N MET A 268 12.70 1.47 14.81
CA MET A 268 12.23 0.70 15.95
C MET A 268 13.41 0.23 16.81
N ASP A 269 13.33 0.44 18.12
CA ASP A 269 14.13 -0.33 19.08
C ASP A 269 13.25 -1.26 19.92
N LEU A 270 12.95 -2.44 19.36
CA LEU A 270 12.14 -3.47 20.01
C LEU A 270 12.73 -4.02 21.33
N ALA A 271 13.98 -3.69 21.72
CA ALA A 271 14.57 -4.25 22.93
C ALA A 271 14.07 -3.54 24.19
N GLU A 272 13.66 -2.28 24.06
CA GLU A 272 13.33 -1.41 25.20
C GLU A 272 11.98 -0.66 25.02
N ASP A 273 11.42 -0.63 23.82
CA ASP A 273 10.22 0.17 23.52
C ASP A 273 8.90 -0.60 23.71
N ILE A 274 8.41 -0.60 24.95
CA ILE A 274 7.07 -1.14 25.31
C ILE A 274 5.95 -0.42 24.55
N ALA A 275 6.09 0.87 24.24
CA ALA A 275 5.06 1.62 23.54
C ALA A 275 4.89 1.08 22.12
N MET A 276 6.00 0.77 21.46
CA MET A 276 5.99 0.17 20.14
C MET A 276 5.41 -1.25 20.12
N ILE A 277 5.71 -2.09 21.12
CA ILE A 277 5.07 -3.42 21.25
C ILE A 277 3.55 -3.27 21.40
N ASN A 278 3.09 -2.35 22.24
CA ASN A 278 1.67 -2.05 22.40
C ASN A 278 1.04 -1.54 21.09
N GLN A 279 1.78 -0.78 20.28
CA GLN A 279 1.33 -0.32 18.98
C GLN A 279 1.19 -1.48 17.97
N LEU A 280 2.16 -2.41 17.93
CA LEU A 280 2.04 -3.62 17.12
C LEU A 280 0.82 -4.47 17.52
N GLN A 281 0.56 -4.62 18.83
CA GLN A 281 -0.63 -5.32 19.33
C GLN A 281 -1.92 -4.65 18.85
N ARG A 282 -1.96 -3.30 18.83
CA ARG A 282 -3.09 -2.55 18.29
C ARG A 282 -3.27 -2.80 16.80
N TYR A 283 -2.20 -2.75 16.00
CA TYR A 283 -2.29 -3.03 14.56
C TYR A 283 -2.79 -4.44 14.24
N VAL A 284 -2.31 -5.44 14.98
CA VAL A 284 -2.81 -6.81 14.88
C VAL A 284 -4.31 -6.88 15.22
N LYS A 285 -4.75 -6.22 16.30
CA LYS A 285 -6.17 -6.14 16.69
C LYS A 285 -7.03 -5.39 15.67
N LEU A 286 -6.45 -4.42 14.97
CA LEU A 286 -7.10 -3.69 13.88
C LEU A 286 -7.11 -4.48 12.55
N GLY A 287 -6.49 -5.66 12.50
CA GLY A 287 -6.41 -6.49 11.30
C GLY A 287 -5.68 -5.78 10.17
N VAL A 288 -4.67 -4.96 10.52
CA VAL A 288 -3.72 -4.41 9.54
C VAL A 288 -3.12 -5.57 8.77
N ASP A 289 -3.13 -5.49 7.45
CA ASP A 289 -2.78 -6.63 6.61
C ASP A 289 -1.28 -6.86 6.57
N ILE A 290 -0.48 -5.79 6.56
CA ILE A 290 0.96 -5.87 6.45
C ILE A 290 1.65 -4.87 7.38
N ILE A 291 2.66 -5.35 8.09
CA ILE A 291 3.72 -4.50 8.65
C ILE A 291 4.95 -4.62 7.77
N THR A 292 5.45 -3.49 7.28
CA THR A 292 6.65 -3.43 6.44
C THR A 292 7.74 -2.57 7.06
N ILE A 293 9.00 -2.97 6.87
CA ILE A 293 10.18 -2.24 7.33
C ILE A 293 10.73 -1.41 6.17
N SER A 294 10.97 -0.10 6.38
CA SER A 294 11.45 0.80 5.33
C SER A 294 12.95 0.64 5.03
N GLU A 295 13.40 1.18 3.89
CA GLU A 295 14.84 1.19 3.52
C GLU A 295 15.65 1.98 4.55
N GLY A 296 15.10 3.10 5.03
CA GLY A 296 15.70 3.96 6.05
C GLY A 296 16.02 3.20 7.34
N PHE A 297 15.03 2.47 7.89
CA PHE A 297 15.20 1.66 9.09
C PHE A 297 16.36 0.66 8.93
N LEU A 298 16.45 0.00 7.79
CA LEU A 298 17.49 -1.00 7.54
C LEU A 298 18.86 -0.39 7.30
N SER A 299 18.92 0.83 6.76
CA SER A 299 20.17 1.53 6.46
C SER A 299 20.86 2.07 7.71
N GLU A 300 20.09 2.42 8.74
CA GLU A 300 20.60 2.90 10.04
C GLU A 300 21.02 1.74 10.97
N SER A 301 20.72 0.49 10.59
CA SER A 301 21.00 -0.69 11.39
C SER A 301 22.35 -1.35 11.03
N GLU A 302 23.15 -1.64 12.05
CA GLU A 302 24.34 -2.48 11.90
C GLU A 302 24.01 -3.96 11.61
N ALA A 303 22.79 -4.41 11.93
CA ALA A 303 22.35 -5.80 11.81
C ALA A 303 20.93 -5.91 11.18
N PRO A 304 20.76 -5.60 9.88
CA PRO A 304 19.45 -5.52 9.24
C PRO A 304 18.67 -6.84 9.24
N LEU A 305 19.37 -7.98 9.16
CA LEU A 305 18.73 -9.30 9.25
C LEU A 305 18.14 -9.56 10.64
N GLU A 306 18.84 -9.17 11.70
CA GLU A 306 18.37 -9.38 13.08
C GLU A 306 17.16 -8.49 13.36
N ASN A 307 17.14 -7.24 12.88
CA ASN A 307 15.98 -6.36 13.01
C ASN A 307 14.75 -6.93 12.32
N ILE A 308 14.89 -7.43 11.08
CA ILE A 308 13.81 -8.13 10.36
C ILE A 308 13.30 -9.31 11.19
N GLN A 309 14.20 -10.15 11.70
CA GLN A 309 13.83 -11.32 12.50
C GLN A 309 13.14 -10.94 13.81
N LYS A 310 13.59 -9.88 14.48
CA LYS A 310 13.03 -9.37 15.73
C LYS A 310 11.59 -8.91 15.55
N VAL A 311 11.33 -8.04 14.56
CA VAL A 311 9.98 -7.51 14.25
C VAL A 311 9.01 -8.64 13.94
N PHE A 312 9.38 -9.56 13.04
CA PHE A 312 8.46 -10.60 12.59
C PHE A 312 8.34 -11.78 13.56
N SER A 313 9.27 -11.94 14.50
CA SER A 313 9.11 -12.87 15.62
C SER A 313 8.17 -12.31 16.67
N GLU A 314 8.26 -11.01 16.98
CA GLU A 314 7.36 -10.33 17.90
C GLU A 314 5.92 -10.33 17.38
N LEU A 315 5.71 -10.02 16.10
CA LEU A 315 4.39 -10.13 15.47
C LEU A 315 3.82 -11.56 15.58
N ALA A 316 4.64 -12.58 15.33
CA ALA A 316 4.21 -13.97 15.47
C ALA A 316 3.85 -14.34 16.92
N LEU A 317 4.53 -13.74 17.91
CA LEU A 317 4.21 -13.89 19.33
C LEU A 317 2.87 -13.23 19.66
N ILE A 318 2.64 -12.00 19.20
CA ILE A 318 1.38 -11.27 19.39
C ILE A 318 0.20 -12.07 18.79
N GLU A 319 0.34 -12.58 17.57
CA GLU A 319 -0.72 -13.36 16.90
C GLU A 319 -1.04 -14.68 17.59
N SER A 320 -0.06 -15.27 18.30
CA SER A 320 -0.30 -16.49 19.07
C SER A 320 -1.23 -16.26 20.28
N GLN A 321 -1.48 -15.01 20.64
CA GLN A 321 -2.34 -14.61 21.74
C GLN A 321 -3.71 -14.19 21.19
N GLU A 322 -4.73 -15.02 21.41
CA GLU A 322 -6.08 -14.82 20.85
C GLU A 322 -6.70 -13.45 21.17
N GLN A 323 -6.36 -12.85 22.32
CA GLN A 323 -6.87 -11.54 22.74
C GLN A 323 -6.51 -10.38 21.79
N TYR A 324 -5.48 -10.57 20.95
CA TYR A 324 -5.03 -9.58 19.99
C TYR A 324 -5.53 -9.86 18.57
N LEU A 325 -6.20 -10.99 18.33
CA LEU A 325 -6.83 -11.21 17.03
C LEU A 325 -7.93 -10.16 16.79
N PRO A 326 -8.15 -9.77 15.53
CA PRO A 326 -9.25 -8.90 15.18
C PRO A 326 -10.59 -9.39 15.71
N ASN A 327 -11.40 -8.46 16.20
CA ASN A 327 -12.83 -8.73 16.31
C ASN A 327 -13.41 -8.90 14.90
N ILE A 328 -14.36 -9.83 14.77
CA ILE A 328 -15.16 -9.99 13.56
C ILE A 328 -15.80 -8.65 13.23
N ARG A 329 -15.63 -8.21 11.98
CA ARG A 329 -16.20 -6.96 11.45
C ARG A 329 -17.40 -7.25 10.56
N SER A 330 -18.15 -6.18 10.27
CA SER A 330 -19.09 -6.15 9.15
C SER A 330 -18.57 -5.22 8.07
N ILE A 331 -18.87 -5.52 6.82
CA ILE A 331 -18.58 -4.62 5.70
C ILE A 331 -19.70 -3.59 5.64
N GLN A 332 -19.35 -2.30 5.59
CA GLN A 332 -20.37 -1.25 5.49
C GLN A 332 -21.10 -1.30 4.15
N TYR A 333 -22.42 -1.24 4.22
CA TYR A 333 -23.31 -1.16 3.07
C TYR A 333 -23.77 0.26 2.82
N LYS A 334 -23.79 0.67 1.56
CA LYS A 334 -24.62 1.78 1.11
C LYS A 334 -25.87 1.15 0.48
N LYS A 335 -27.00 1.30 1.18
CA LYS A 335 -28.30 0.62 0.97
C LYS A 335 -28.96 0.84 -0.41
N ASP A 336 -28.30 1.55 -1.33
CA ASP A 336 -28.84 2.02 -2.62
C ASP A 336 -27.99 1.61 -3.84
N ASP A 337 -27.01 0.71 -3.70
CA ASP A 337 -26.12 0.30 -4.80
C ASP A 337 -26.41 -1.12 -5.31
N ILE A 338 -26.51 -1.33 -6.62
CA ILE A 338 -26.90 -2.62 -7.26
C ILE A 338 -25.83 -3.72 -7.05
N LEU A 339 -24.65 -3.35 -6.53
CA LEU A 339 -23.57 -4.26 -6.09
C LEU A 339 -23.79 -4.85 -4.67
N ASP A 340 -24.96 -4.64 -4.05
CA ASP A 340 -25.27 -4.99 -2.66
C ASP A 340 -25.24 -6.50 -2.36
N GLU A 341 -25.72 -7.35 -3.27
CA GLU A 341 -25.92 -8.78 -2.99
C GLU A 341 -24.61 -9.52 -2.68
N ASN A 342 -23.55 -9.19 -3.41
CA ASN A 342 -22.24 -9.82 -3.23
C ASN A 342 -21.58 -9.40 -1.92
N ASN A 343 -21.70 -8.11 -1.55
CA ASN A 343 -21.25 -7.63 -0.24
C ASN A 343 -22.06 -8.28 0.87
N TYR A 344 -23.36 -8.45 0.66
CA TYR A 344 -24.26 -9.08 1.63
C TYR A 344 -23.87 -10.53 1.90
N LEU A 345 -23.59 -11.30 0.85
CA LEU A 345 -23.08 -12.65 0.99
C LEU A 345 -21.76 -12.67 1.78
N ILE A 346 -20.81 -11.81 1.45
CA ILE A 346 -19.51 -11.76 2.13
C ILE A 346 -19.68 -11.46 3.64
N ASP A 347 -20.54 -10.52 4.00
CA ASP A 347 -20.78 -10.13 5.39
C ASP A 347 -21.53 -11.19 6.21
N LEU A 348 -22.21 -12.13 5.57
CA LEU A 348 -22.79 -13.30 6.26
C LEU A 348 -21.73 -14.31 6.70
N LEU A 349 -20.52 -14.29 6.10
CA LEU A 349 -19.48 -15.28 6.35
C LEU A 349 -19.09 -15.42 7.82
N PRO A 350 -18.86 -14.35 8.59
CA PRO A 350 -18.45 -14.51 9.97
C PRO A 350 -19.50 -15.24 10.80
N LYS A 351 -20.78 -14.91 10.58
CA LYS A 351 -21.88 -15.61 11.24
C LYS A 351 -21.96 -17.07 10.83
N ILE A 352 -21.82 -17.37 9.53
CA ILE A 352 -21.79 -18.76 9.04
C ILE A 352 -20.64 -19.53 9.69
N ILE A 353 -19.44 -18.95 9.76
CA ILE A 353 -18.26 -19.61 10.33
C ILE A 353 -18.44 -19.84 11.83
N THR A 354 -18.93 -18.84 12.58
CA THR A 354 -19.18 -18.97 14.01
C THR A 354 -20.28 -19.98 14.31
N ASP A 355 -21.45 -19.85 13.69
CA ASP A 355 -22.62 -20.71 13.97
C ASP A 355 -22.38 -22.17 13.52
N THR A 356 -21.58 -22.36 12.47
CA THR A 356 -21.25 -23.71 11.97
C THR A 356 -19.96 -24.25 12.57
N GLU A 357 -19.12 -23.45 13.22
CA GLU A 357 -17.77 -23.83 13.65
C GLU A 357 -16.86 -24.29 12.49
N ALA A 358 -17.04 -23.69 11.31
CA ALA A 358 -16.19 -23.99 10.15
C ALA A 358 -14.72 -23.68 10.45
N LYS A 359 -13.81 -24.55 9.97
CA LYS A 359 -12.38 -24.46 10.30
C LYS A 359 -11.58 -23.64 9.29
N ILE A 360 -12.11 -23.46 8.09
CA ILE A 360 -11.38 -22.86 6.97
C ILE A 360 -12.35 -22.39 5.88
N VAL A 361 -11.94 -21.34 5.17
CA VAL A 361 -12.65 -20.81 4.02
C VAL A 361 -11.81 -21.04 2.75
N LEU A 362 -12.45 -21.58 1.71
CA LEU A 362 -11.92 -21.58 0.36
C LEU A 362 -12.63 -20.49 -0.43
N CYS A 363 -11.89 -19.74 -1.25
CA CYS A 363 -12.49 -18.76 -2.14
C CYS A 363 -11.78 -18.77 -3.49
N TYR A 364 -12.57 -18.73 -4.56
CA TYR A 364 -12.05 -18.35 -5.87
C TYR A 364 -12.23 -16.85 -6.08
N THR A 365 -11.25 -16.18 -6.69
CA THR A 365 -11.30 -14.76 -7.04
C THR A 365 -10.65 -14.53 -8.40
N THR A 366 -11.27 -13.68 -9.23
CA THR A 366 -10.65 -13.30 -10.51
C THR A 366 -9.60 -12.22 -10.31
N HIS A 367 -9.95 -11.11 -9.68
CA HIS A 367 -9.10 -9.92 -9.55
C HIS A 367 -8.65 -9.62 -8.11
N GLY A 368 -8.95 -10.50 -7.16
CA GLY A 368 -8.60 -10.35 -5.75
C GLY A 368 -9.55 -9.47 -4.94
N ARG A 369 -10.61 -8.88 -5.53
CA ARG A 369 -11.50 -7.95 -4.81
C ARG A 369 -12.32 -8.65 -3.73
N THR A 370 -12.86 -9.82 -4.04
CA THR A 370 -13.58 -10.68 -3.10
C THR A 370 -12.65 -11.12 -1.98
N ALA A 371 -11.42 -11.53 -2.31
CA ALA A 371 -10.44 -11.94 -1.32
C ALA A 371 -10.10 -10.82 -0.33
N ALA A 372 -9.94 -9.58 -0.81
CA ALA A 372 -9.68 -8.42 0.02
C ALA A 372 -10.83 -8.13 0.99
N LYS A 373 -12.09 -8.19 0.50
CA LYS A 373 -13.29 -8.01 1.32
C LYS A 373 -13.43 -9.08 2.39
N ILE A 374 -13.27 -10.36 2.03
CA ILE A 374 -13.33 -11.47 2.99
C ILE A 374 -12.23 -11.34 4.04
N SER A 375 -11.02 -10.98 3.63
CA SER A 375 -9.89 -10.75 4.53
C SER A 375 -10.16 -9.61 5.54
N ALA A 376 -10.81 -8.54 5.10
CA ALA A 376 -11.08 -7.38 5.93
C ALA A 376 -12.04 -7.64 7.10
N LEU A 377 -12.88 -8.69 7.00
CA LEU A 377 -13.76 -9.17 8.07
C LEU A 377 -12.99 -9.58 9.34
N GLY A 378 -11.67 -9.83 9.23
CA GLY A 378 -10.82 -10.14 10.38
C GLY A 378 -11.13 -11.49 11.03
N MET A 379 -11.63 -12.45 10.25
CA MET A 379 -12.04 -13.76 10.77
C MET A 379 -10.82 -14.53 11.30
N SER A 380 -11.01 -15.28 12.38
CA SER A 380 -9.98 -16.09 13.03
C SER A 380 -9.74 -17.45 12.37
N VAL A 381 -10.27 -17.66 11.16
CA VAL A 381 -10.06 -18.88 10.37
C VAL A 381 -9.17 -18.58 9.15
N PRO A 382 -8.32 -19.52 8.73
CA PRO A 382 -7.54 -19.38 7.51
C PRO A 382 -8.40 -19.19 6.27
N LEU A 383 -7.90 -18.37 5.34
CA LEU A 383 -8.49 -18.14 4.03
C LEU A 383 -7.55 -18.72 2.96
N LEU A 384 -7.96 -19.78 2.26
CA LEU A 384 -7.23 -20.27 1.10
C LEU A 384 -7.87 -19.68 -0.16
N ILE A 385 -7.15 -18.78 -0.80
CA ILE A 385 -7.64 -18.00 -1.94
C ILE A 385 -7.00 -18.55 -3.21
N PHE A 386 -7.83 -18.87 -4.20
CA PHE A 386 -7.40 -19.43 -5.47
C PHE A 386 -7.71 -18.45 -6.59
N THR A 387 -6.79 -18.34 -7.54
CA THR A 387 -6.96 -17.49 -8.72
C THR A 387 -6.20 -18.03 -9.91
N ARG A 388 -6.64 -17.67 -11.10
CA ARG A 388 -5.93 -17.94 -12.36
C ARG A 388 -5.05 -16.77 -12.78
N ASP A 389 -5.30 -15.59 -12.23
CA ASP A 389 -4.60 -14.36 -12.58
C ASP A 389 -3.30 -14.20 -11.80
N ASP A 390 -2.24 -13.83 -12.52
CA ASP A 390 -0.90 -13.68 -11.96
C ASP A 390 -0.79 -12.48 -11.01
N PHE A 391 -1.46 -11.38 -11.35
CA PHE A 391 -1.47 -10.20 -10.48
C PHE A 391 -2.20 -10.49 -9.17
N SER A 392 -3.36 -11.14 -9.25
CA SER A 392 -4.18 -11.53 -8.11
C SER A 392 -3.47 -12.56 -7.24
N TYR A 393 -2.74 -13.51 -7.85
CA TYR A 393 -1.97 -14.51 -7.10
C TYR A 393 -0.96 -13.84 -6.17
N ARG A 394 -0.21 -12.87 -6.68
CA ARG A 394 0.75 -12.13 -5.86
C ARG A 394 0.05 -11.15 -4.93
N TYR A 395 -0.99 -10.44 -5.38
CA TYR A 395 -1.79 -9.54 -4.52
C TYR A 395 -2.32 -10.21 -3.27
N ASN A 396 -2.73 -11.49 -3.33
CA ASN A 396 -3.21 -12.25 -2.18
C ASN A 396 -2.19 -12.34 -1.03
N ASN A 397 -0.88 -12.15 -1.30
CA ASN A 397 0.13 -12.06 -0.26
C ASN A 397 0.10 -10.75 0.55
N LEU A 398 -0.78 -9.80 0.17
CA LEU A 398 -1.00 -8.55 0.88
C LEU A 398 -2.17 -8.57 1.85
N LEU A 399 -2.87 -9.69 1.99
CA LEU A 399 -4.17 -9.75 2.66
C LEU A 399 -4.09 -10.52 3.99
N TRP A 400 -4.64 -9.95 5.06
CA TRP A 400 -4.73 -10.59 6.38
C TRP A 400 -5.36 -12.00 6.29
N GLY A 401 -4.70 -13.00 6.90
CA GLY A 401 -5.23 -14.37 7.01
C GLY A 401 -5.24 -15.18 5.71
N VAL A 402 -4.78 -14.61 4.61
CA VAL A 402 -4.84 -15.24 3.28
C VAL A 402 -3.61 -16.09 2.99
N LYS A 403 -3.84 -17.27 2.42
CA LYS A 403 -2.84 -18.04 1.69
C LYS A 403 -3.30 -18.19 0.25
N GLY A 404 -2.59 -17.51 -0.66
CA GLY A 404 -2.89 -17.51 -2.09
C GLY A 404 -2.35 -18.75 -2.82
N TYR A 405 -3.10 -19.23 -3.80
CA TYR A 405 -2.73 -20.33 -4.70
C TYR A 405 -3.09 -19.99 -6.14
N LYS A 406 -2.11 -20.14 -7.04
CA LYS A 406 -2.34 -20.05 -8.48
C LYS A 406 -2.87 -21.39 -8.99
N ILE A 407 -3.97 -21.35 -9.74
CA ILE A 407 -4.53 -22.52 -10.44
C ILE A 407 -4.45 -22.33 -11.95
N GLY A 408 -4.57 -23.44 -12.68
CA GLY A 408 -4.47 -23.43 -14.13
C GLY A 408 -5.64 -22.70 -14.80
N GLN A 409 -5.38 -22.10 -15.96
CA GLN A 409 -6.40 -21.39 -16.75
C GLN A 409 -7.58 -22.30 -17.16
N THR A 410 -7.35 -23.60 -17.25
CA THR A 410 -8.36 -24.61 -17.60
C THR A 410 -9.03 -25.27 -16.40
N SER A 411 -8.69 -24.89 -15.16
CA SER A 411 -9.19 -25.56 -13.94
C SER A 411 -10.70 -25.38 -13.74
N THR A 412 -11.49 -26.44 -13.84
CA THR A 412 -12.94 -26.39 -13.58
C THR A 412 -13.28 -26.21 -12.10
N TYR A 413 -14.56 -26.00 -11.77
CA TYR A 413 -14.99 -25.84 -10.37
C TYR A 413 -14.71 -27.09 -9.54
N GLU A 414 -14.94 -28.27 -10.10
CA GLU A 414 -14.59 -29.54 -9.47
C GLU A 414 -13.08 -29.68 -9.23
N MET A 415 -12.25 -29.25 -10.19
CA MET A 415 -10.80 -29.24 -9.99
C MET A 415 -10.39 -28.27 -8.88
N PHE A 416 -11.03 -27.10 -8.79
CA PHE A 416 -10.82 -26.15 -7.70
C PHE A 416 -11.13 -26.79 -6.33
N LYS A 417 -12.26 -27.48 -6.18
CA LYS A 417 -12.61 -28.19 -4.94
C LYS A 417 -11.59 -29.28 -4.59
N GLN A 418 -11.17 -30.08 -5.56
CA GLN A 418 -10.16 -31.12 -5.38
C GLN A 418 -8.82 -30.55 -4.93
N ILE A 419 -8.34 -29.50 -5.61
CA ILE A 419 -7.10 -28.81 -5.23
C ILE A 419 -7.25 -28.20 -3.84
N GLY A 420 -8.39 -27.55 -3.56
CA GLY A 420 -8.72 -27.00 -2.25
C GLY A 420 -8.63 -28.04 -1.15
N LYS A 421 -9.20 -29.23 -1.36
CA LYS A 421 -9.13 -30.36 -0.42
C LYS A 421 -7.69 -30.76 -0.10
N GLU A 422 -6.83 -30.89 -1.10
CA GLU A 422 -5.42 -31.22 -0.87
C GLU A 422 -4.66 -30.09 -0.18
N MET A 423 -4.92 -28.83 -0.54
CA MET A 423 -4.31 -27.68 0.13
C MET A 423 -4.72 -27.57 1.59
N ILE A 424 -5.98 -27.87 1.92
CA ILE A 424 -6.45 -27.97 3.31
C ILE A 424 -5.65 -29.04 4.06
N ARG A 425 -5.43 -30.24 3.48
CA ARG A 425 -4.62 -31.29 4.14
C ARG A 425 -3.20 -30.83 4.40
N ILE A 426 -2.56 -30.21 3.41
CA ILE A 426 -1.19 -29.69 3.53
C ILE A 426 -1.14 -28.62 4.62
N TYR A 427 -2.10 -27.71 4.61
CA TYR A 427 -2.20 -26.60 5.55
C TYR A 427 -2.29 -27.08 7.00
N PHE A 428 -3.23 -27.99 7.28
CA PHE A 428 -3.40 -28.59 8.61
C PHE A 428 -2.39 -29.71 8.90
N LYS A 429 -1.47 -30.02 7.98
CA LYS A 429 -0.51 -31.14 8.10
C LYS A 429 -1.19 -32.48 8.43
N GLY A 430 -2.37 -32.69 7.86
CA GLY A 430 -3.20 -33.87 8.12
C GLY A 430 -4.08 -33.79 9.38
N ASN A 431 -3.94 -32.76 10.22
CA ASN A 431 -4.74 -32.57 11.45
C ASN A 431 -6.08 -31.89 11.17
N ILE A 432 -6.84 -32.41 10.21
CA ILE A 432 -8.22 -32.00 9.94
C ILE A 432 -9.12 -33.24 9.94
N SER A 433 -10.24 -33.16 10.67
CA SER A 433 -11.23 -34.23 10.75
C SER A 433 -12.08 -34.30 9.48
N LEU A 434 -12.50 -35.51 9.12
CA LEU A 434 -13.44 -35.73 8.00
C LEU A 434 -14.80 -35.07 8.22
N ASP A 435 -15.17 -34.81 9.47
CA ASP A 435 -16.40 -34.12 9.85
C ASP A 435 -16.22 -32.62 10.10
N ASP A 436 -14.98 -32.09 10.06
CA ASP A 436 -14.75 -30.65 10.11
C ASP A 436 -15.42 -29.96 8.93
N LYS A 437 -15.95 -28.77 9.18
CA LYS A 437 -16.70 -28.01 8.17
C LYS A 437 -15.80 -27.03 7.45
N VAL A 438 -16.04 -26.91 6.16
CA VAL A 438 -15.35 -26.01 5.24
C VAL A 438 -16.39 -25.17 4.53
N VAL A 439 -16.14 -23.86 4.50
CA VAL A 439 -16.96 -22.92 3.74
C VAL A 439 -16.27 -22.66 2.41
N ILE A 440 -17.01 -22.77 1.31
CA ILE A 440 -16.55 -22.37 -0.02
C ILE A 440 -17.33 -21.12 -0.43
N VAL A 441 -16.60 -20.08 -0.82
CA VAL A 441 -17.16 -18.78 -1.18
C VAL A 441 -16.83 -18.50 -2.63
N ASN A 442 -17.86 -18.25 -3.42
CA ASN A 442 -17.73 -17.93 -4.82
C ASN A 442 -18.53 -16.67 -5.09
N ILE A 443 -17.85 -15.54 -5.27
CA ILE A 443 -18.49 -14.25 -5.52
C ILE A 443 -18.00 -13.70 -6.84
N LEU A 444 -18.92 -13.40 -7.74
CA LEU A 444 -18.60 -12.85 -9.06
C LEU A 444 -18.11 -11.40 -8.94
N GLU A 445 -16.92 -11.12 -9.44
CA GLU A 445 -16.33 -9.77 -9.42
C GLU A 445 -16.68 -8.94 -10.65
N ASP A 446 -17.04 -9.59 -11.76
CA ASP A 446 -17.44 -8.96 -13.01
C ASP A 446 -18.62 -9.70 -13.66
N VAL A 447 -19.54 -8.93 -14.25
CA VAL A 447 -20.76 -9.47 -14.91
C VAL A 447 -20.42 -10.15 -16.26
N LYS A 448 -19.25 -9.86 -16.84
CA LYS A 448 -18.89 -10.24 -18.22
C LYS A 448 -17.81 -11.32 -18.35
N GLU A 449 -17.24 -11.81 -17.25
CA GLU A 449 -16.12 -12.74 -17.32
C GLU A 449 -16.53 -14.18 -17.58
N SER A 450 -15.66 -14.91 -18.27
CA SER A 450 -15.73 -16.37 -18.38
C SER A 450 -15.46 -16.98 -17.01
N VAL A 451 -16.54 -17.13 -16.24
CA VAL A 451 -16.51 -17.80 -14.95
C VAL A 451 -15.96 -19.22 -15.14
N ILE A 452 -15.27 -19.75 -14.11
CA ILE A 452 -15.01 -21.18 -14.03
C ILE A 452 -16.32 -21.92 -14.30
N ASP A 453 -16.31 -22.84 -15.27
CA ASP A 453 -17.51 -23.60 -15.63
C ASP A 453 -18.08 -24.33 -14.39
N GLY A 454 -19.37 -24.14 -14.14
CA GLY A 454 -20.09 -24.65 -12.98
C GLY A 454 -19.94 -23.86 -11.67
N LEU A 455 -19.24 -22.72 -11.64
CA LEU A 455 -19.17 -21.86 -10.44
C LEU A 455 -20.51 -21.17 -10.20
N ILE A 456 -21.01 -21.25 -8.97
CA ILE A 456 -22.20 -20.50 -8.53
C ILE A 456 -21.79 -19.17 -7.90
N ASN A 457 -22.66 -18.15 -7.93
CA ASN A 457 -22.50 -16.97 -7.09
C ASN A 457 -23.16 -17.23 -5.73
N GLY A 458 -22.37 -17.56 -4.70
CA GLY A 458 -22.91 -17.96 -3.42
C GLY A 458 -21.89 -18.52 -2.43
N ILE A 459 -22.43 -19.07 -1.34
CA ILE A 459 -21.68 -19.68 -0.25
C ILE A 459 -22.16 -21.11 -0.06
N GLU A 460 -21.22 -22.04 0.05
CA GLU A 460 -21.48 -23.46 0.23
C GLU A 460 -20.81 -23.96 1.52
N LEU A 461 -21.50 -24.86 2.23
CA LEU A 461 -20.99 -25.46 3.46
C LEU A 461 -20.84 -26.96 3.26
N TYR A 462 -19.62 -27.45 3.42
CA TYR A 462 -19.29 -28.87 3.27
C TYR A 462 -18.71 -29.43 4.56
N LYS A 463 -18.95 -30.72 4.81
CA LYS A 463 -18.02 -31.51 5.61
C LYS A 463 -16.79 -31.81 4.78
N PHE A 464 -15.60 -31.82 5.39
CA PHE A 464 -14.34 -32.01 4.68
C PHE A 464 -14.30 -33.29 3.83
N LYS A 465 -14.97 -34.37 4.26
CA LYS A 465 -15.08 -35.61 3.48
C LYS A 465 -15.91 -35.49 2.19
N ASN A 466 -16.79 -34.49 2.11
CA ASN A 466 -17.74 -34.27 1.02
C ASN A 466 -17.31 -33.18 0.04
N ILE A 467 -16.17 -32.53 0.27
CA ILE A 467 -15.44 -31.75 -0.74
C ILE A 467 -14.78 -32.75 -1.70
#